data_AF-A0A498J144-F1
#
_entry.id   AF-A0A498J144-F1
#
_cell.length_a   1.000
_cell.length_b   1.000
_cell.length_c   1.000
_cell.angle_alpha   90.00
_cell.angle_beta   90.00
_cell.angle_gamma   90.00
#
_symmetry.space_group_name_H-M   'P 1'
#
loop_
_entity.id
_entity.type
_entity.pdbx_description
1 polymer ?
#
loop_
_entity_poly.entity_id
_entity_poly.type
_entity_poly.pdbx_seq_one_letter_code
_entity_poly.pdbx_strand_id
1 'polypeptide(L)'
;MSSLISMISLNLFRPLPPPSNPTIATDFPDDEDPISSFSPVWSHLQLVYDILIRIVINNDPKLLRGYIDHQFIVNLLALFQSEDPRERDSLKNVYHKIYSRFTFYRSFMRKSMNDVFLHYVEIWGSIINGFTVPLKEEHKLFLMRVLIPFHKAKGMQSYHRQLAYCVSQFVQKEPVLGGIVMRGILRYWPVTNCQKEVLLVGELEELVENIDPDQYRKLALPLCLRITRCLNSWNSQVAERALYVWNNEHFVKMISVAMEEVFPVVVEGMEKNLKWHWSKSVRQLTENVKVMLEEMDPVLYSKCLEEIELRESKANQAEIKRKEKWDRIEMAAAGAAKPQFLQPQHFLCSLLAFLGLVSYPLKKVYYKLSSLRCNGAKIDNCNDVLVTSRKDRALLSQIVRGGRGIQCLIARRVSTICAAFVEGDHHQLRIDDDSPHEPYFLSLVKEAVWGLSSLFVFLVEQPSQLKYIKWPSFRSTLKTATLTLVLVVLLIVALSSTDSALSYLLALILRRTL
;
A
#
# COMPACT_ATOMS: atom_id res chain seq x y z
N MET A 1 -50.47 -31.34 -7.11
CA MET A 1 -49.04 -30.92 -6.99
C MET A 1 -48.54 -30.26 -8.27
N SER A 2 -48.47 -30.97 -9.42
CA SER A 2 -47.96 -30.45 -10.70
C SER A 2 -48.33 -28.98 -11.02
N SER A 3 -49.61 -28.66 -11.13
CA SER A 3 -50.10 -27.31 -11.47
C SER A 3 -49.68 -26.22 -10.48
N LEU A 4 -49.47 -26.57 -9.21
CA LEU A 4 -49.04 -25.63 -8.17
C LEU A 4 -47.54 -25.30 -8.29
N ILE A 5 -46.71 -26.30 -8.57
CA ILE A 5 -45.28 -26.10 -8.84
C ILE A 5 -45.06 -25.39 -10.19
N SER A 6 -45.91 -25.66 -11.19
CA SER A 6 -45.95 -24.91 -12.45
C SER A 6 -46.27 -23.42 -12.21
N MET A 7 -47.32 -23.12 -11.44
CA MET A 7 -47.67 -21.76 -11.03
C MET A 7 -46.49 -21.07 -10.32
N ILE A 8 -45.86 -21.71 -9.34
CA ILE A 8 -44.69 -21.16 -8.64
C ILE A 8 -43.54 -20.89 -9.62
N SER A 9 -43.24 -21.85 -10.50
CA SER A 9 -42.15 -21.72 -11.49
C SER A 9 -42.37 -20.53 -12.43
N LEU A 10 -43.60 -20.35 -12.92
CA LEU A 10 -43.98 -19.25 -13.82
C LEU A 10 -43.94 -17.87 -13.16
N ASN A 11 -44.16 -17.78 -11.84
CA ASN A 11 -44.12 -16.52 -11.10
C ASN A 11 -42.72 -16.16 -10.60
N LEU A 12 -41.92 -17.16 -10.19
CA LEU A 12 -40.58 -16.94 -9.66
C LEU A 12 -39.53 -16.81 -10.76
N PHE A 13 -39.47 -17.76 -11.70
CA PHE A 13 -38.34 -17.91 -12.65
C PHE A 13 -38.42 -16.95 -13.85
N ARG A 14 -38.34 -15.66 -13.54
CA ARG A 14 -38.28 -14.53 -14.47
C ARG A 14 -36.83 -14.10 -14.72
N PRO A 15 -36.50 -13.50 -15.88
CA PRO A 15 -35.28 -12.71 -16.01
C PRO A 15 -35.33 -11.55 -15.01
N LEU A 16 -34.20 -11.29 -14.35
CA LEU A 16 -34.06 -10.15 -13.46
C LEU A 16 -33.88 -8.86 -14.28
N PRO A 17 -34.24 -7.67 -13.73
CA PRO A 17 -33.95 -6.40 -14.38
C PRO A 17 -32.43 -6.21 -14.58
N PRO A 18 -32.00 -5.40 -15.56
CA PRO A 18 -30.62 -4.96 -15.63
C PRO A 18 -30.25 -4.22 -14.33
N PRO A 19 -29.00 -4.34 -13.84
CA PRO A 19 -28.61 -3.74 -12.58
C PRO A 19 -28.75 -2.21 -12.62
N SER A 20 -29.30 -1.64 -11.55
CA SER A 20 -29.65 -0.22 -11.47
C SER A 20 -28.41 0.68 -11.50
N ASN A 21 -27.28 0.18 -11.01
CA ASN A 21 -26.01 0.89 -10.96
C ASN A 21 -25.08 0.47 -12.12
N PRO A 22 -24.71 1.38 -13.05
CA PRO A 22 -23.64 1.11 -14.01
C PRO A 22 -22.29 0.96 -13.30
N THR A 23 -21.39 0.17 -13.87
CA THR A 23 -20.18 -0.36 -13.19
C THR A 23 -19.06 0.69 -13.01
N ILE A 24 -19.30 1.72 -12.19
CA ILE A 24 -18.35 2.80 -11.88
C ILE A 24 -18.03 2.79 -10.37
N ALA A 25 -16.81 2.35 -10.06
CA ALA A 25 -16.00 2.61 -8.87
C ALA A 25 -16.69 3.08 -7.57
N THR A 26 -17.03 2.14 -6.68
CA THR A 26 -17.00 2.38 -5.22
C THR A 26 -15.56 2.34 -4.70
N ASP A 27 -14.73 3.29 -5.18
CA ASP A 27 -13.44 3.60 -4.55
C ASP A 27 -13.61 4.54 -3.32
N PHE A 28 -14.85 5.01 -3.07
CA PHE A 28 -15.27 5.68 -1.84
C PHE A 28 -16.06 4.70 -0.94
N PRO A 29 -15.66 4.52 0.33
CA PRO A 29 -16.36 3.67 1.29
C PRO A 29 -17.07 4.51 2.38
N ASP A 30 -18.05 5.33 1.98
CA ASP A 30 -18.99 6.02 2.86
C ASP A 30 -20.43 5.59 2.54
N ASP A 31 -21.04 4.88 3.48
CA ASP A 31 -22.45 4.71 3.90
C ASP A 31 -23.68 4.88 2.95
N GLU A 32 -23.54 5.18 1.66
CA GLU A 32 -24.65 5.09 0.71
C GLU A 32 -24.94 3.62 0.36
N ASP A 33 -25.80 3.00 1.17
CA ASP A 33 -26.42 1.70 0.92
C ASP A 33 -26.92 1.65 -0.54
N PRO A 34 -26.52 0.66 -1.37
CA PRO A 34 -26.84 0.67 -2.80
C PRO A 34 -28.36 0.65 -2.99
N ILE A 35 -28.89 1.77 -3.51
CA ILE A 35 -30.32 2.12 -3.57
C ILE A 35 -31.14 0.90 -3.99
N SER A 36 -31.66 0.17 -3.01
CA SER A 36 -32.20 -1.16 -3.25
C SER A 36 -33.50 -1.02 -4.02
N SER A 37 -33.51 -1.52 -5.27
CA SER A 37 -34.63 -1.40 -6.18
C SER A 37 -35.79 -2.31 -5.73
N PHE A 38 -36.54 -1.81 -4.74
CA PHE A 38 -37.67 -2.52 -4.14
C PHE A 38 -38.68 -2.90 -5.22
N SER A 39 -38.85 -4.20 -5.45
CA SER A 39 -39.74 -4.73 -6.47
C SER A 39 -41.18 -4.30 -6.18
N PRO A 40 -41.89 -3.63 -7.13
CA PRO A 40 -43.30 -3.29 -6.97
C PRO A 40 -44.20 -4.54 -6.98
N VAL A 41 -43.69 -5.67 -7.47
CA VAL A 41 -44.37 -6.98 -7.50
C VAL A 41 -44.17 -7.77 -6.19
N TRP A 42 -43.44 -7.21 -5.21
CA TRP A 42 -43.04 -7.93 -4.00
C TRP A 42 -44.21 -8.53 -3.21
N SER A 43 -45.33 -7.81 -3.07
CA SER A 43 -46.50 -8.28 -2.33
C SER A 43 -47.09 -9.59 -2.88
N HIS A 44 -46.98 -9.80 -4.20
CA HIS A 44 -47.36 -11.05 -4.85
C HIS A 44 -46.27 -12.12 -4.74
N LEU A 45 -45.00 -11.74 -5.00
CA LEU A 45 -43.86 -12.66 -4.90
C LEU A 45 -43.70 -13.26 -3.49
N GLN A 46 -43.92 -12.45 -2.45
CA GLN A 46 -43.91 -12.90 -1.05
C GLN A 46 -44.89 -14.06 -0.82
N LEU A 47 -46.12 -13.96 -1.34
CA LEU A 47 -47.12 -15.04 -1.24
C LEU A 47 -46.67 -16.30 -1.99
N VAL A 48 -46.00 -16.17 -3.13
CA VAL A 48 -45.47 -17.30 -3.89
C VAL A 48 -44.31 -17.99 -3.13
N TYR A 49 -43.41 -17.22 -2.50
CA TYR A 49 -42.38 -17.77 -1.61
C TYR A 49 -42.96 -18.43 -0.36
N ASP A 50 -43.99 -17.83 0.26
CA ASP A 50 -44.70 -18.42 1.40
C ASP A 50 -45.42 -19.73 1.05
N ILE A 51 -46.01 -19.83 -0.13
CA ILE A 51 -46.59 -21.08 -0.63
C ILE A 51 -45.49 -22.12 -0.86
N LEU A 52 -44.38 -21.74 -1.52
CA LEU A 52 -43.26 -22.64 -1.79
C LEU A 52 -42.61 -23.18 -0.50
N ILE A 53 -42.35 -22.33 0.50
CA ILE A 53 -41.74 -22.78 1.76
C ILE A 53 -42.69 -23.70 2.55
N ARG A 54 -44.01 -23.43 2.53
CA ARG A 54 -45.03 -24.31 3.15
C ARG A 54 -45.10 -25.66 2.44
N ILE A 55 -44.98 -25.72 1.11
CA ILE A 55 -44.92 -26.99 0.36
C ILE A 55 -43.67 -27.79 0.77
N VAL A 56 -42.49 -27.15 0.80
CA VAL A 56 -41.20 -27.74 1.17
C VAL A 56 -41.19 -28.27 2.63
N ILE A 57 -41.89 -27.58 3.54
CA ILE A 57 -41.99 -28.01 4.95
C ILE A 57 -43.01 -29.15 5.13
N ASN A 58 -44.19 -29.07 4.50
CA ASN A 58 -45.33 -29.93 4.86
C ASN A 58 -45.43 -31.25 4.08
N ASN A 59 -44.64 -31.47 3.03
CA ASN A 59 -44.70 -32.69 2.19
C ASN A 59 -43.46 -33.59 2.40
N ASP A 60 -43.49 -34.85 1.94
CA ASP A 60 -42.29 -35.71 1.86
C ASP A 60 -41.39 -35.26 0.68
N PRO A 61 -40.10 -34.95 0.91
CA PRO A 61 -39.13 -34.69 -0.15
C PRO A 61 -39.08 -35.76 -1.26
N LYS A 62 -39.37 -37.04 -0.95
CA LYS A 62 -39.45 -38.12 -1.96
C LYS A 62 -40.57 -37.88 -2.98
N LEU A 63 -41.73 -37.39 -2.53
CA LEU A 63 -42.89 -37.08 -3.38
C LEU A 63 -42.66 -35.77 -4.18
N LEU A 64 -41.92 -34.82 -3.59
CA LEU A 64 -41.57 -33.56 -4.26
C LEU A 64 -40.42 -33.70 -5.28
N ARG A 65 -39.62 -34.78 -5.23
CA ARG A 65 -38.49 -35.03 -6.14
C ARG A 65 -38.85 -35.04 -7.64
N GLY A 66 -40.09 -35.35 -7.99
CA GLY A 66 -40.61 -35.28 -9.37
C GLY A 66 -41.02 -33.88 -9.85
N TYR A 67 -40.90 -32.86 -9.00
CA TYR A 67 -41.36 -31.49 -9.26
C TYR A 67 -40.32 -30.42 -8.89
N ILE A 68 -39.60 -30.61 -7.78
CA ILE A 68 -38.41 -29.83 -7.41
C ILE A 68 -37.22 -30.66 -7.87
N ASP A 69 -36.75 -30.40 -9.08
CA ASP A 69 -35.65 -31.12 -9.72
C ASP A 69 -34.33 -30.31 -9.66
N HIS A 70 -33.30 -30.76 -10.38
CA HIS A 70 -32.04 -30.03 -10.49
C HIS A 70 -32.20 -28.67 -11.21
N GLN A 71 -33.06 -28.58 -12.23
CA GLN A 71 -33.28 -27.34 -12.96
C GLN A 71 -34.05 -26.32 -12.10
N PHE A 72 -35.07 -26.74 -11.35
CA PHE A 72 -35.76 -25.90 -10.37
C PHE A 72 -34.78 -25.28 -9.36
N ILE A 73 -33.82 -26.06 -8.88
CA ILE A 73 -32.78 -25.59 -7.94
C ILE A 73 -31.83 -24.58 -8.59
N VAL A 74 -31.44 -24.78 -9.86
CA VAL A 74 -30.59 -23.82 -10.60
C VAL A 74 -31.34 -22.53 -10.92
N ASN A 75 -32.61 -22.61 -11.31
CA ASN A 75 -33.43 -21.43 -11.55
C ASN A 75 -33.66 -20.63 -10.25
N LEU A 76 -33.92 -21.31 -9.14
CA LEU A 76 -34.01 -20.69 -7.81
C LEU A 76 -32.68 -20.07 -7.37
N LEU A 77 -31.54 -20.68 -7.75
CA LEU A 77 -30.21 -20.13 -7.49
C LEU A 77 -29.93 -18.85 -8.30
N ALA A 78 -30.40 -18.76 -9.54
CA ALA A 78 -30.24 -17.56 -10.36
C ALA A 78 -30.96 -16.32 -9.78
N LEU A 79 -32.12 -16.52 -9.15
CA LEU A 79 -32.91 -15.42 -8.55
C LEU A 79 -32.22 -14.69 -7.39
N PHE A 80 -31.19 -15.28 -6.78
CA PHE A 80 -30.41 -14.60 -5.74
C PHE A 80 -29.74 -13.31 -6.23
N GLN A 81 -29.54 -13.15 -7.54
CA GLN A 81 -29.06 -11.91 -8.16
C GLN A 81 -30.07 -10.74 -8.09
N SER A 82 -31.26 -10.93 -7.49
CA SER A 82 -32.23 -9.86 -7.28
C SER A 82 -31.68 -8.74 -6.38
N GLU A 83 -31.83 -7.50 -6.82
CA GLU A 83 -31.46 -6.29 -6.06
C GLU A 83 -32.36 -6.06 -4.83
N ASP A 84 -33.53 -6.70 -4.74
CA ASP A 84 -34.45 -6.56 -3.60
C ASP A 84 -33.99 -7.42 -2.39
N PRO A 85 -33.65 -6.82 -1.23
CA PRO A 85 -33.18 -7.57 -0.06
C PRO A 85 -34.25 -8.51 0.51
N ARG A 86 -35.54 -8.21 0.32
CA ARG A 86 -36.67 -9.02 0.83
C ARG A 86 -36.79 -10.33 0.05
N GLU A 87 -36.54 -10.27 -1.25
CA GLU A 87 -36.48 -11.43 -2.12
C GLU A 87 -35.26 -12.29 -1.79
N ARG A 88 -34.08 -11.68 -1.57
CA ARG A 88 -32.87 -12.41 -1.13
C ARG A 88 -33.09 -13.16 0.19
N ASP A 89 -33.80 -12.58 1.16
CA ASP A 89 -34.09 -13.26 2.43
C ASP A 89 -35.08 -14.43 2.26
N SER A 90 -36.17 -14.23 1.51
CA SER A 90 -37.13 -15.31 1.20
C SER A 90 -36.46 -16.45 0.42
N LEU A 91 -35.61 -16.14 -0.55
CA LEU A 91 -34.80 -17.12 -1.28
C LEU A 91 -33.84 -17.89 -0.35
N LYS A 92 -33.10 -17.19 0.53
CA LYS A 92 -32.22 -17.80 1.56
C LYS A 92 -33.01 -18.80 2.41
N ASN A 93 -34.19 -18.41 2.88
CA ASN A 93 -35.05 -19.26 3.71
C ASN A 93 -35.56 -20.50 2.94
N VAL A 94 -36.07 -20.34 1.72
CA VAL A 94 -36.52 -21.48 0.89
C VAL A 94 -35.36 -22.41 0.54
N TYR A 95 -34.24 -21.88 0.04
CA TYR A 95 -33.08 -22.66 -0.39
C TYR A 95 -32.46 -23.43 0.78
N HIS A 96 -32.39 -22.84 1.98
CA HIS A 96 -31.97 -23.54 3.19
C HIS A 96 -32.97 -24.66 3.58
N LYS A 97 -34.28 -24.43 3.55
CA LYS A 97 -35.26 -25.52 3.86
C LYS A 97 -35.16 -26.67 2.85
N ILE A 98 -34.92 -26.38 1.56
CA ILE A 98 -34.64 -27.41 0.55
C ILE A 98 -33.35 -28.16 0.91
N TYR A 99 -32.22 -27.48 1.13
CA TYR A 99 -30.95 -28.13 1.50
C TYR A 99 -31.06 -29.00 2.76
N SER A 100 -31.81 -28.51 3.76
CA SER A 100 -32.03 -29.20 5.02
C SER A 100 -32.83 -30.50 4.82
N ARG A 101 -33.98 -30.46 4.13
CA ARG A 101 -34.86 -31.63 3.99
C ARG A 101 -34.52 -32.56 2.82
N PHE A 102 -34.05 -32.02 1.70
CA PHE A 102 -33.75 -32.78 0.47
C PHE A 102 -32.30 -33.27 0.51
N THR A 103 -32.03 -34.22 1.42
CA THR A 103 -30.69 -34.76 1.68
C THR A 103 -29.94 -35.22 0.42
N PHE A 104 -30.67 -35.74 -0.56
CA PHE A 104 -30.16 -36.21 -1.85
C PHE A 104 -29.68 -35.09 -2.80
N TYR A 105 -30.15 -33.84 -2.65
CA TYR A 105 -29.65 -32.71 -3.44
C TYR A 105 -28.45 -31.98 -2.82
N ARG A 106 -28.08 -32.27 -1.57
CA ARG A 106 -27.03 -31.51 -0.84
C ARG A 106 -25.69 -31.44 -1.57
N SER A 107 -25.27 -32.49 -2.27
CA SER A 107 -24.02 -32.48 -3.06
C SER A 107 -24.11 -31.55 -4.28
N PHE A 108 -25.22 -31.64 -5.02
CA PHE A 108 -25.51 -30.75 -6.15
C PHE A 108 -25.61 -29.29 -5.72
N MET A 109 -26.38 -29.00 -4.66
CA MET A 109 -26.59 -27.64 -4.14
C MET A 109 -25.29 -27.00 -3.65
N ARG A 110 -24.38 -27.75 -3.01
CA ARG A 110 -23.03 -27.24 -2.69
C ARG A 110 -22.22 -26.93 -3.94
N LYS A 111 -22.27 -27.79 -4.97
CA LYS A 111 -21.55 -27.56 -6.22
C LYS A 111 -22.04 -26.30 -6.92
N SER A 112 -23.34 -26.20 -7.21
CA SER A 112 -23.91 -25.05 -7.94
C SER A 112 -23.74 -23.73 -7.20
N MET A 113 -23.86 -23.72 -5.87
CA MET A 113 -23.69 -22.52 -5.06
C MET A 113 -22.23 -22.00 -5.02
N ASN A 114 -21.22 -22.85 -5.27
CA ASN A 114 -19.83 -22.40 -5.40
C ASN A 114 -19.64 -21.46 -6.60
N ASP A 115 -20.40 -21.68 -7.69
CA ASP A 115 -20.26 -20.91 -8.94
C ASP A 115 -20.93 -19.52 -8.84
N VAL A 116 -21.76 -19.29 -7.81
CA VAL A 116 -22.61 -18.09 -7.61
C VAL A 116 -22.24 -17.32 -6.33
N PHE A 117 -21.18 -17.75 -5.64
CA PHE A 117 -20.87 -17.46 -4.22
C PHE A 117 -20.78 -15.97 -3.82
N LEU A 118 -20.41 -15.07 -4.75
CA LEU A 118 -19.92 -13.71 -4.49
C LEU A 118 -20.88 -12.75 -3.76
N HIS A 119 -22.15 -13.11 -3.55
CA HIS A 119 -23.13 -12.29 -2.84
C HIS A 119 -23.92 -13.05 -1.75
N TYR A 120 -23.71 -14.37 -1.52
CA TYR A 120 -24.66 -15.22 -0.78
C TYR A 120 -24.05 -16.02 0.38
N VAL A 121 -23.08 -15.40 1.06
CA VAL A 121 -22.31 -16.02 2.14
C VAL A 121 -23.18 -16.40 3.36
N GLU A 122 -24.31 -15.72 3.59
CA GLU A 122 -25.25 -16.03 4.69
C GLU A 122 -25.80 -17.45 4.68
N ILE A 123 -26.10 -17.98 3.49
CA ILE A 123 -26.65 -19.33 3.33
C ILE A 123 -25.61 -20.37 3.81
N TRP A 124 -24.33 -20.09 3.56
CA TRP A 124 -23.25 -20.98 3.93
C TRP A 124 -23.06 -21.09 5.43
N GLY A 125 -23.22 -20.02 6.20
CA GLY A 125 -23.17 -20.09 7.66
C GLY A 125 -24.14 -21.14 8.21
N SER A 126 -25.41 -21.07 7.80
CA SER A 126 -26.43 -22.05 8.22
C SER A 126 -26.15 -23.47 7.71
N ILE A 127 -25.61 -23.62 6.50
CA ILE A 127 -25.17 -24.91 5.94
C ILE A 127 -24.00 -25.52 6.72
N ILE A 128 -23.00 -24.71 7.08
CA ILE A 128 -21.78 -25.11 7.80
C ILE A 128 -22.14 -25.56 9.21
N ASN A 129 -23.03 -24.84 9.91
CA ASN A 129 -23.52 -25.23 11.23
C ASN A 129 -24.07 -26.66 11.25
N GLY A 130 -24.75 -27.06 10.17
CA GLY A 130 -25.30 -28.40 9.96
C GLY A 130 -24.28 -29.49 9.58
N PHE A 131 -22.98 -29.18 9.48
CA PHE A 131 -21.94 -30.19 9.25
C PHE A 131 -21.66 -31.00 10.52
N THR A 132 -21.60 -32.32 10.35
CA THR A 132 -21.13 -33.30 11.34
C THR A 132 -19.63 -33.19 11.54
N VAL A 133 -19.17 -33.43 12.77
CA VAL A 133 -17.75 -33.61 13.12
C VAL A 133 -17.46 -35.12 13.16
N PRO A 134 -16.30 -35.62 12.66
CA PRO A 134 -15.28 -34.88 11.91
C PRO A 134 -15.81 -34.37 10.56
N LEU A 135 -15.28 -33.23 10.13
CA LEU A 135 -15.66 -32.59 8.88
C LEU A 135 -15.18 -33.45 7.70
N LYS A 136 -15.99 -33.52 6.64
CA LYS A 136 -15.63 -34.23 5.41
C LYS A 136 -14.54 -33.46 4.65
N GLU A 137 -13.68 -34.19 3.94
CA GLU A 137 -12.61 -33.59 3.14
C GLU A 137 -13.13 -32.61 2.08
N GLU A 138 -14.31 -32.87 1.50
CA GLU A 138 -15.00 -31.91 0.61
C GLU A 138 -15.28 -30.55 1.28
N HIS A 139 -15.50 -30.51 2.60
CA HIS A 139 -15.75 -29.28 3.36
C HIS A 139 -14.42 -28.59 3.75
N LYS A 140 -13.36 -29.36 4.05
CA LYS A 140 -12.01 -28.83 4.31
C LYS A 140 -11.39 -28.21 3.05
N LEU A 141 -11.52 -28.89 1.90
CA LEU A 141 -11.14 -28.35 0.60
C LEU A 141 -11.92 -27.09 0.23
N PHE A 142 -13.21 -27.01 0.59
CA PHE A 142 -14.04 -25.82 0.40
C PHE A 142 -13.56 -24.63 1.25
N LEU A 143 -13.28 -24.82 2.55
CA LEU A 143 -12.66 -23.79 3.41
C LEU A 143 -11.34 -23.29 2.78
N MET A 144 -10.46 -24.21 2.38
CA MET A 144 -9.12 -23.89 1.87
C MET A 144 -9.10 -23.26 0.46
N ARG A 145 -10.07 -23.58 -0.40
CA ARG A 145 -10.08 -23.15 -1.81
C ARG A 145 -11.13 -22.08 -2.13
N VAL A 146 -12.13 -21.89 -1.28
CA VAL A 146 -13.17 -20.87 -1.44
C VAL A 146 -13.07 -19.83 -0.32
N LEU A 147 -13.42 -20.17 0.92
CA LEU A 147 -13.54 -19.19 2.00
C LEU A 147 -12.23 -18.43 2.27
N ILE A 148 -11.10 -19.13 2.45
CA ILE A 148 -9.81 -18.46 2.72
C ILE A 148 -9.40 -17.52 1.56
N PRO A 149 -9.46 -17.90 0.28
CA PRO A 149 -9.25 -16.97 -0.85
C PRO A 149 -10.23 -15.80 -0.96
N PHE A 150 -11.44 -15.84 -0.39
CA PHE A 150 -12.41 -14.74 -0.50
C PHE A 150 -11.97 -13.46 0.22
N HIS A 151 -11.11 -13.56 1.23
CA HIS A 151 -10.42 -12.42 1.87
C HIS A 151 -9.50 -11.67 0.90
N LYS A 152 -9.22 -12.18 -0.30
CA LYS A 152 -8.40 -11.49 -1.31
C LYS A 152 -9.16 -10.38 -2.07
N ALA A 153 -10.47 -10.50 -2.29
CA ALA A 153 -11.20 -9.60 -3.20
C ALA A 153 -11.25 -8.15 -2.70
N LYS A 154 -11.51 -7.19 -3.60
CA LYS A 154 -11.48 -5.74 -3.28
C LYS A 154 -12.58 -5.36 -2.29
N GLY A 155 -13.84 -5.43 -2.71
CA GLY A 155 -15.03 -5.12 -1.89
C GLY A 155 -15.39 -6.25 -0.93
N MET A 156 -14.44 -6.65 -0.07
CA MET A 156 -14.66 -7.66 0.96
C MET A 156 -15.59 -7.15 2.08
N GLN A 157 -15.60 -5.84 2.29
CA GLN A 157 -16.30 -5.13 3.37
C GLN A 157 -17.79 -5.52 3.44
N SER A 158 -18.48 -5.57 2.29
CA SER A 158 -19.93 -5.81 2.20
C SER A 158 -20.39 -7.22 2.59
N TYR A 159 -19.48 -8.19 2.64
CA TYR A 159 -19.78 -9.57 3.05
C TYR A 159 -18.84 -10.11 4.16
N HIS A 160 -17.99 -9.25 4.73
CA HIS A 160 -16.96 -9.67 5.69
C HIS A 160 -17.57 -10.37 6.91
N ARG A 161 -18.62 -9.78 7.51
CA ARG A 161 -19.27 -10.33 8.72
C ARG A 161 -19.80 -11.75 8.48
N GLN A 162 -20.37 -12.00 7.32
CA GLN A 162 -20.87 -13.30 6.90
C GLN A 162 -19.73 -14.29 6.64
N LEU A 163 -18.61 -13.82 6.06
CA LEU A 163 -17.43 -14.64 5.77
C LEU A 163 -16.69 -15.05 7.05
N ALA A 164 -16.37 -14.09 7.92
CA ALA A 164 -15.77 -14.34 9.23
C ALA A 164 -16.62 -15.33 10.04
N TYR A 165 -17.95 -15.17 10.06
CA TYR A 165 -18.85 -16.15 10.69
C TYR A 165 -18.72 -17.55 10.08
N CYS A 166 -18.71 -17.69 8.75
CA CYS A 166 -18.53 -18.99 8.10
C CYS A 166 -17.18 -19.65 8.46
N VAL A 167 -16.11 -18.85 8.53
CA VAL A 167 -14.76 -19.30 8.85
C VAL A 167 -14.65 -19.69 10.33
N SER A 168 -15.18 -18.87 11.23
CA SER A 168 -15.29 -19.14 12.68
C SER A 168 -16.04 -20.45 12.96
N GLN A 169 -17.18 -20.69 12.29
CA GLN A 169 -17.93 -21.95 12.40
C GLN A 169 -17.17 -23.19 11.88
N PHE A 170 -16.22 -23.03 10.96
CA PHE A 170 -15.31 -24.11 10.55
C PHE A 170 -14.28 -24.42 11.65
N VAL A 171 -13.71 -23.40 12.28
CA VAL A 171 -12.69 -23.55 13.34
C VAL A 171 -13.31 -24.08 14.63
N GLN A 172 -14.50 -23.62 15.02
CA GLN A 172 -15.27 -24.16 16.15
C GLN A 172 -15.58 -25.67 16.02
N LYS A 173 -15.66 -26.19 14.79
CA LYS A 173 -15.91 -27.62 14.52
C LYS A 173 -14.64 -28.47 14.46
N GLU A 174 -13.53 -27.90 14.01
CA GLU A 174 -12.20 -28.51 14.08
C GLU A 174 -11.12 -27.42 14.33
N PRO A 175 -10.74 -27.16 15.60
CA PRO A 175 -9.79 -26.10 15.96
C PRO A 175 -8.43 -26.19 15.24
N VAL A 176 -8.05 -27.41 14.83
CA VAL A 176 -6.86 -27.71 14.02
C VAL A 176 -6.83 -26.92 12.69
N LEU A 177 -7.99 -26.57 12.14
CA LEU A 177 -8.11 -25.78 10.91
C LEU A 177 -7.76 -24.29 11.12
N GLY A 178 -7.86 -23.76 12.34
CA GLY A 178 -7.73 -22.32 12.61
C GLY A 178 -6.35 -21.75 12.26
N GLY A 179 -5.26 -22.49 12.48
CA GLY A 179 -3.95 -22.05 12.00
C GLY A 179 -3.78 -22.10 10.48
N ILE A 180 -4.53 -22.94 9.76
CA ILE A 180 -4.57 -22.93 8.29
C ILE A 180 -5.27 -21.64 7.82
N VAL A 181 -6.38 -21.29 8.47
CA VAL A 181 -7.11 -20.03 8.26
C VAL A 181 -6.22 -18.82 8.51
N MET A 182 -5.62 -18.70 9.70
CA MET A 182 -4.73 -17.58 10.05
C MET A 182 -3.59 -17.40 9.06
N ARG A 183 -2.87 -18.48 8.71
CA ARG A 183 -1.78 -18.42 7.72
C ARG A 183 -2.28 -18.03 6.32
N GLY A 184 -3.54 -18.33 6.00
CA GLY A 184 -4.23 -17.85 4.80
C GLY A 184 -4.52 -16.35 4.83
N ILE A 185 -5.13 -15.84 5.90
CA ILE A 185 -5.45 -14.41 6.08
C ILE A 185 -4.17 -13.57 6.10
N LEU A 186 -3.16 -13.97 6.89
CA LEU A 186 -1.86 -13.28 6.99
C LEU A 186 -1.10 -13.23 5.64
N ARG A 187 -1.38 -14.18 4.73
CA ARG A 187 -0.85 -14.23 3.36
C ARG A 187 -1.63 -13.33 2.38
N TYR A 188 -2.92 -13.10 2.61
CA TYR A 188 -3.76 -12.22 1.78
C TYR A 188 -3.95 -10.81 2.36
N TRP A 189 -3.15 -10.46 3.38
CA TRP A 189 -3.19 -9.15 4.02
C TRP A 189 -3.08 -7.99 3.01
N PRO A 190 -4.01 -7.02 3.03
CA PRO A 190 -3.97 -5.87 2.13
C PRO A 190 -2.83 -4.92 2.49
N VAL A 191 -2.41 -4.09 1.54
CA VAL A 191 -1.33 -3.09 1.72
C VAL A 191 -1.82 -1.67 1.40
N THR A 192 -3.05 -1.53 0.89
CA THR A 192 -3.59 -0.28 0.33
C THR A 192 -5.05 -0.02 0.72
N ASN A 193 -5.58 -0.71 1.73
CA ASN A 193 -6.97 -0.52 2.19
C ASN A 193 -7.04 -0.72 3.71
N CYS A 194 -7.05 0.39 4.44
CA CYS A 194 -7.00 0.44 5.90
C CYS A 194 -8.25 -0.17 6.57
N GLN A 195 -9.45 0.10 6.06
CA GLN A 195 -10.68 -0.52 6.55
C GLN A 195 -10.60 -2.05 6.51
N LYS A 196 -10.03 -2.61 5.44
CA LYS A 196 -9.82 -4.05 5.30
C LYS A 196 -8.75 -4.60 6.26
N GLU A 197 -7.75 -3.80 6.64
CA GLU A 197 -6.86 -4.17 7.75
C GLU A 197 -7.60 -4.18 9.09
N VAL A 198 -8.41 -3.15 9.39
CA VAL A 198 -9.24 -3.09 10.61
C VAL A 198 -10.16 -4.32 10.73
N LEU A 199 -10.83 -4.70 9.64
CA LEU A 199 -11.70 -5.89 9.59
C LEU A 199 -10.92 -7.19 9.83
N LEU A 200 -9.79 -7.39 9.13
CA LEU A 200 -9.00 -8.62 9.27
C LEU A 200 -8.22 -8.71 10.58
N VAL A 201 -7.91 -7.59 11.25
CA VAL A 201 -7.42 -7.61 12.64
C VAL A 201 -8.50 -8.18 13.56
N GLY A 202 -9.77 -7.77 13.37
CA GLY A 202 -10.89 -8.29 14.15
C GLY A 202 -11.21 -9.77 13.88
N GLU A 203 -11.17 -10.21 12.62
CA GLU A 203 -11.33 -11.64 12.30
C GLU A 203 -10.20 -12.47 12.92
N LEU A 204 -8.94 -12.01 12.83
CA LEU A 204 -7.82 -12.72 13.46
C LEU A 204 -7.94 -12.80 14.97
N GLU A 205 -8.52 -11.79 15.64
CA GLU A 205 -8.78 -11.82 17.09
C GLU A 205 -9.83 -12.88 17.46
N GLU A 206 -11.02 -12.88 16.83
CA GLU A 206 -12.07 -13.90 17.07
C GLU A 206 -11.55 -15.33 16.81
N LEU A 207 -10.65 -15.49 15.83
CA LEU A 207 -10.04 -16.78 15.53
C LEU A 207 -9.11 -17.28 16.63
N VAL A 208 -8.42 -16.41 17.39
CA VAL A 208 -7.52 -16.85 18.49
C VAL A 208 -8.28 -17.62 19.55
N GLU A 209 -9.46 -17.15 19.93
CA GLU A 209 -10.31 -17.76 20.97
C GLU A 209 -10.66 -19.22 20.66
N ASN A 210 -10.74 -19.54 19.36
CA ASN A 210 -11.23 -20.83 18.84
C ASN A 210 -10.09 -21.73 18.31
N ILE A 211 -8.83 -21.29 18.34
CA ILE A 211 -7.68 -22.05 17.81
C ILE A 211 -7.15 -23.08 18.82
N ASP A 212 -6.73 -24.22 18.28
CA ASP A 212 -6.02 -25.27 18.99
C ASP A 212 -4.72 -24.74 19.65
N PRO A 213 -4.57 -24.83 21.00
CA PRO A 213 -3.37 -24.39 21.71
C PRO A 213 -2.05 -24.99 21.21
N ASP A 214 -2.04 -26.20 20.63
CA ASP A 214 -0.84 -26.83 20.05
C ASP A 214 -0.32 -26.08 18.79
N GLN A 215 -1.10 -25.11 18.30
CA GLN A 215 -0.73 -24.21 17.21
C GLN A 215 -0.29 -22.82 17.67
N TYR A 216 -0.57 -22.42 18.92
CA TYR A 216 -0.23 -21.08 19.45
C TYR A 216 1.24 -20.72 19.21
N ARG A 217 2.18 -21.60 19.61
CA ARG A 217 3.63 -21.37 19.43
C ARG A 217 4.06 -21.21 17.97
N LYS A 218 3.30 -21.76 17.02
CA LYS A 218 3.56 -21.70 15.56
C LYS A 218 2.88 -20.51 14.89
N LEU A 219 2.01 -19.78 15.60
CA LEU A 219 1.17 -18.70 15.10
C LEU A 219 1.50 -17.35 15.75
N ALA A 220 1.93 -17.35 17.01
CA ALA A 220 2.23 -16.16 17.80
C ALA A 220 3.19 -15.21 17.07
N LEU A 221 4.41 -15.65 16.73
CA LEU A 221 5.38 -14.79 16.05
C LEU A 221 4.89 -14.27 14.67
N PRO A 222 4.35 -15.09 13.74
CA PRO A 222 3.75 -14.60 12.49
C PRO A 222 2.61 -13.60 12.67
N LEU A 223 1.77 -13.76 13.70
CA LEU A 223 0.65 -12.87 14.00
C LEU A 223 1.14 -11.56 14.64
N CYS A 224 1.99 -11.63 15.65
CA CYS A 224 2.54 -10.45 16.33
C CYS A 224 3.42 -9.61 15.40
N LEU A 225 4.16 -10.23 14.46
CA LEU A 225 4.83 -9.52 13.36
C LEU A 225 3.87 -8.76 12.44
N ARG A 226 2.58 -9.14 12.38
CA ARG A 226 1.55 -8.39 11.68
C ARG A 226 0.95 -7.30 12.56
N ILE A 227 0.51 -7.61 13.78
CA ILE A 227 -0.07 -6.64 14.72
C ILE A 227 0.92 -5.49 15.01
N THR A 228 2.22 -5.79 15.16
CA THR A 228 3.31 -4.81 15.31
C THR A 228 3.44 -3.84 14.13
N ARG A 229 3.10 -4.28 12.91
CA ARG A 229 3.07 -3.40 11.72
C ARG A 229 1.79 -2.58 11.69
N CYS A 230 0.66 -3.15 12.08
CA CYS A 230 -0.62 -2.44 12.15
C CYS A 230 -0.59 -1.32 13.22
N LEU A 231 -0.01 -1.58 14.40
CA LEU A 231 0.15 -0.56 15.45
C LEU A 231 1.18 0.52 15.09
N ASN A 232 2.09 0.25 14.15
CA ASN A 232 2.99 1.26 13.55
C ASN A 232 2.45 1.82 12.21
N SER A 233 1.16 1.65 11.91
CA SER A 233 0.52 2.27 10.75
C SER A 233 0.34 3.77 10.95
N TRP A 234 0.48 4.55 9.87
CA TRP A 234 0.17 5.99 9.89
C TRP A 234 -1.34 6.28 9.98
N ASN A 235 -2.19 5.28 9.68
CA ASN A 235 -3.63 5.38 9.87
C ASN A 235 -3.99 5.01 11.31
N SER A 236 -4.55 5.97 12.06
CA SER A 236 -4.88 5.80 13.47
C SER A 236 -5.89 4.68 13.72
N GLN A 237 -6.92 4.51 12.88
CA GLN A 237 -7.93 3.44 13.06
C GLN A 237 -7.30 2.04 13.00
N VAL A 238 -6.32 1.84 12.11
CA VAL A 238 -5.57 0.58 12.00
C VAL A 238 -4.70 0.36 13.24
N ALA A 239 -4.07 1.43 13.75
CA ALA A 239 -3.22 1.35 14.94
C ALA A 239 -4.03 1.12 16.22
N GLU A 240 -5.11 1.85 16.43
CA GLU A 240 -6.04 1.69 17.56
C GLU A 240 -6.64 0.28 17.54
N ARG A 241 -7.13 -0.20 16.38
CA ARG A 241 -7.68 -1.57 16.30
C ARG A 241 -6.64 -2.65 16.61
N ALA A 242 -5.38 -2.45 16.23
CA ALA A 242 -4.28 -3.36 16.53
C ALA A 242 -3.86 -3.35 18.01
N LEU A 243 -3.97 -2.19 18.68
CA LEU A 243 -3.73 -2.07 20.12
C LEU A 243 -4.87 -2.71 20.94
N TYR A 244 -6.13 -2.60 20.51
CA TYR A 244 -7.26 -3.22 21.21
C TYR A 244 -7.20 -4.75 21.29
N VAL A 245 -6.47 -5.44 20.40
CA VAL A 245 -6.27 -6.91 20.45
C VAL A 245 -5.60 -7.36 21.75
N TRP A 246 -4.83 -6.48 22.40
CA TRP A 246 -4.15 -6.77 23.68
C TRP A 246 -5.11 -6.90 24.87
N ASN A 247 -6.37 -6.44 24.73
CA ASN A 247 -7.40 -6.67 25.74
C ASN A 247 -7.93 -8.12 25.72
N ASN A 248 -7.57 -8.93 24.71
CA ASN A 248 -8.06 -10.29 24.57
C ASN A 248 -7.15 -11.29 25.30
N GLU A 249 -7.65 -11.90 26.38
CA GLU A 249 -6.89 -12.85 27.21
C GLU A 249 -6.34 -14.04 26.42
N HIS A 250 -7.04 -14.52 25.37
CA HIS A 250 -6.56 -15.63 24.55
C HIS A 250 -5.37 -15.22 23.67
N PHE A 251 -5.34 -13.96 23.20
CA PHE A 251 -4.20 -13.39 22.46
C PHE A 251 -2.98 -13.21 23.36
N VAL A 252 -3.16 -12.63 24.56
CA VAL A 252 -2.09 -12.50 25.57
C VAL A 252 -1.54 -13.88 25.96
N LYS A 253 -2.42 -14.87 26.21
CA LYS A 253 -2.03 -16.25 26.52
C LYS A 253 -1.25 -16.93 25.39
N MET A 254 -1.61 -16.70 24.13
CA MET A 254 -0.84 -17.20 22.98
C MET A 254 0.55 -16.59 22.89
N ILE A 255 0.69 -15.30 23.24
CA ILE A 255 1.99 -14.61 23.28
C ILE A 255 2.88 -15.19 24.37
N SER A 256 2.36 -15.43 25.57
CA SER A 256 3.12 -16.04 26.67
C SER A 256 3.69 -17.42 26.35
N VAL A 257 3.06 -18.19 25.45
CA VAL A 257 3.57 -19.50 24.97
C VAL A 257 4.82 -19.39 24.07
N ALA A 258 5.08 -18.21 23.48
CA ALA A 258 6.20 -17.92 22.60
C ALA A 258 6.96 -16.64 22.99
N MET A 259 6.94 -16.28 24.28
CA MET A 259 7.32 -14.95 24.78
C MET A 259 8.73 -14.52 24.32
N GLU A 260 9.75 -15.38 24.48
CA GLU A 260 11.14 -15.11 24.08
C GLU A 260 11.29 -14.71 22.59
N GLU A 261 10.48 -15.27 21.71
CA GLU A 261 10.50 -14.98 20.26
C GLU A 261 9.69 -13.73 19.91
N VAL A 262 8.63 -13.44 20.68
CA VAL A 262 7.63 -12.40 20.38
C VAL A 262 7.97 -11.05 21.03
N PHE A 263 8.43 -11.04 22.29
CA PHE A 263 8.68 -9.81 23.06
C PHE A 263 9.61 -8.83 22.32
N PRO A 264 10.77 -9.23 21.78
CA PRO A 264 11.69 -8.30 21.11
C PRO A 264 11.05 -7.59 19.91
N VAL A 265 10.12 -8.25 19.20
CA VAL A 265 9.37 -7.67 18.08
C VAL A 265 8.31 -6.70 18.58
N VAL A 266 7.57 -7.06 19.63
CA VAL A 266 6.50 -6.24 20.19
C VAL A 266 7.04 -4.99 20.88
N VAL A 267 8.01 -5.12 21.77
CA VAL A 267 8.60 -4.01 22.54
C VAL A 267 9.22 -2.98 21.60
N GLU A 268 10.01 -3.42 20.61
CA GLU A 268 10.52 -2.54 19.55
C GLU A 268 9.39 -1.84 18.76
N GLY A 269 8.25 -2.51 18.59
CA GLY A 269 7.05 -1.95 18.01
C GLY A 269 6.40 -0.85 18.84
N MET A 270 6.26 -1.06 20.15
CA MET A 270 5.63 -0.10 21.07
C MET A 270 6.50 1.15 21.24
N GLU A 271 7.80 0.99 21.50
CA GLU A 271 8.74 2.11 21.64
C GLU A 271 8.81 2.97 20.37
N LYS A 272 8.75 2.36 19.18
CA LYS A 272 8.67 3.10 17.91
C LYS A 272 7.36 3.88 17.76
N ASN A 273 6.24 3.32 18.21
CA ASN A 273 4.96 4.03 18.20
C ASN A 273 4.97 5.22 19.18
N LEU A 274 5.43 5.04 20.42
CA LEU A 274 5.53 6.11 21.42
C LEU A 274 6.41 7.27 20.93
N LYS A 275 7.55 6.95 20.31
CA LYS A 275 8.56 7.89 19.79
C LYS A 275 8.10 8.65 18.53
N TRP A 276 7.31 8.02 17.64
CA TRP A 276 7.04 8.57 16.29
C TRP A 276 5.57 8.69 15.87
N HIS A 277 4.62 8.05 16.53
CA HIS A 277 3.22 8.05 16.08
C HIS A 277 2.54 9.40 16.37
N TRP A 278 2.03 10.05 15.32
CA TRP A 278 1.47 11.41 15.40
C TRP A 278 0.31 11.53 16.40
N SER A 279 -0.72 10.68 16.31
CA SER A 279 -1.91 10.78 17.17
C SER A 279 -1.59 10.54 18.64
N LYS A 280 -2.20 11.35 19.51
CA LYS A 280 -2.14 11.22 20.97
C LYS A 280 -2.99 10.06 21.50
N SER A 281 -4.12 9.73 20.84
CA SER A 281 -4.99 8.61 21.23
C SER A 281 -4.23 7.27 21.16
N VAL A 282 -3.63 7.01 20.00
CA VAL A 282 -2.79 5.85 19.74
C VAL A 282 -1.65 5.76 20.75
N ARG A 283 -0.89 6.85 20.98
CA ARG A 283 0.22 6.81 21.95
C ARG A 283 -0.25 6.52 23.38
N GLN A 284 -1.40 7.04 23.82
CA GLN A 284 -1.96 6.69 25.13
C GLN A 284 -2.36 5.22 25.21
N LEU A 285 -2.94 4.65 24.16
CA LEU A 285 -3.26 3.21 24.11
C LEU A 285 -1.97 2.36 24.09
N THR A 286 -0.94 2.79 23.38
CA THR A 286 0.39 2.15 23.37
C THR A 286 1.02 2.17 24.77
N GLU A 287 0.93 3.28 25.49
CA GLU A 287 1.43 3.38 26.88
C GLU A 287 0.70 2.41 27.81
N ASN A 288 -0.63 2.29 27.69
CA ASN A 288 -1.41 1.35 28.49
C ASN A 288 -1.00 -0.13 28.22
N VAL A 289 -0.73 -0.48 26.96
CA VAL A 289 -0.24 -1.83 26.59
C VAL A 289 1.24 -2.02 26.97
N LYS A 290 2.05 -0.96 26.97
CA LYS A 290 3.42 -0.98 27.47
C LYS A 290 3.46 -1.37 28.95
N VAL A 291 2.66 -0.74 29.80
CA VAL A 291 2.60 -1.08 31.24
C VAL A 291 2.22 -2.56 31.43
N MET A 292 1.24 -3.08 30.68
CA MET A 292 0.89 -4.52 30.69
C MET A 292 2.10 -5.40 30.32
N LEU A 293 2.89 -5.03 29.31
CA LEU A 293 4.08 -5.78 28.89
C LEU A 293 5.21 -5.72 29.93
N GLU A 294 5.40 -4.57 30.58
CA GLU A 294 6.36 -4.41 31.69
C GLU A 294 5.95 -5.25 32.90
N GLU A 295 4.66 -5.35 33.21
CA GLU A 295 4.13 -6.22 34.28
C GLU A 295 4.22 -7.72 33.94
N MET A 296 4.15 -8.11 32.66
CA MET A 296 4.22 -9.51 32.21
C MET A 296 5.61 -10.15 32.36
N ASP A 297 6.68 -9.44 31.97
CA ASP A 297 8.07 -9.85 32.25
C ASP A 297 8.99 -8.62 32.28
N PRO A 298 9.24 -8.03 33.48
CA PRO A 298 10.10 -6.86 33.62
C PRO A 298 11.55 -7.10 33.15
N VAL A 299 12.06 -8.33 33.28
CA VAL A 299 13.46 -8.66 33.01
C VAL A 299 13.67 -8.81 31.51
N LEU A 300 12.76 -9.50 30.82
CA LEU A 300 12.79 -9.59 29.36
C LEU A 300 12.48 -8.23 28.71
N TYR A 301 11.60 -7.41 29.30
CA TYR A 301 11.34 -6.05 28.82
C TYR A 301 12.62 -5.18 28.90
N SER A 302 13.26 -5.12 30.07
CA SER A 302 14.52 -4.39 30.26
C SER A 302 15.60 -4.84 29.26
N LYS A 303 15.76 -6.16 29.08
CA LYS A 303 16.70 -6.72 28.11
C LYS A 303 16.36 -6.32 26.65
N CYS A 304 15.07 -6.24 26.30
CA CYS A 304 14.66 -5.79 24.97
C CYS A 304 15.02 -4.32 24.73
N LEU A 305 14.92 -3.45 25.74
CA LEU A 305 15.36 -2.05 25.64
C LEU A 305 16.87 -1.95 25.41
N GLU A 306 17.69 -2.66 26.19
CA GLU A 306 19.15 -2.73 25.99
C GLU A 306 19.52 -3.21 24.57
N GLU A 307 18.82 -4.25 24.07
CA GLU A 307 19.02 -4.74 22.71
C GLU A 307 18.54 -3.75 21.63
N ILE A 308 17.55 -2.89 21.90
CA ILE A 308 17.13 -1.79 21.00
C ILE A 308 18.19 -0.69 20.97
N GLU A 309 18.61 -0.17 22.13
CA GLU A 309 19.64 0.89 22.22
C GLU A 309 20.97 0.46 21.58
N LEU A 310 21.40 -0.77 21.85
CA LEU A 310 22.60 -1.34 21.26
C LEU A 310 22.48 -1.47 19.73
N ARG A 311 21.28 -1.66 19.19
CA ARG A 311 21.03 -1.68 17.74
C ARG A 311 20.94 -0.28 17.14
N GLU A 312 20.28 0.69 17.79
CA GLU A 312 20.27 2.10 17.35
C GLU A 312 21.71 2.67 17.36
N SER A 313 22.48 2.46 18.42
CA SER A 313 23.89 2.89 18.51
C SER A 313 24.77 2.30 17.40
N LYS A 314 24.66 0.99 17.13
CA LYS A 314 25.35 0.33 16.01
C LYS A 314 24.92 0.88 14.65
N ALA A 315 23.63 1.16 14.45
CA ALA A 315 23.12 1.75 13.22
C ALA A 315 23.64 3.18 13.01
N ASN A 316 23.62 4.02 14.04
CA ASN A 316 24.12 5.40 14.01
C ASN A 316 25.64 5.43 13.70
N GLN A 317 26.43 4.56 14.32
CA GLN A 317 27.85 4.42 13.98
C GLN A 317 28.08 3.96 12.52
N ALA A 318 27.25 3.04 12.02
CA ALA A 318 27.34 2.59 10.63
C ALA A 318 26.92 3.70 9.64
N GLU A 319 26.00 4.58 10.04
CA GLU A 319 25.57 5.74 9.25
C GLU A 319 26.62 6.84 9.23
N ILE A 320 27.25 7.19 10.35
CA ILE A 320 28.38 8.14 10.41
C ILE A 320 29.50 7.66 9.46
N LYS A 321 29.90 6.39 9.56
CA LYS A 321 30.89 5.76 8.66
C LYS A 321 30.44 5.75 7.19
N ARG A 322 29.12 5.70 6.91
CA ARG A 322 28.54 5.81 5.56
C ARG A 322 28.63 7.25 5.03
N LYS A 323 28.31 8.24 5.87
CA LYS A 323 28.37 9.68 5.57
C LYS A 323 29.80 10.10 5.26
N GLU A 324 30.75 9.86 6.16
CA GLU A 324 32.18 10.15 5.91
C GLU A 324 32.68 9.52 4.59
N LYS A 325 32.20 8.31 4.24
CA LYS A 325 32.59 7.62 3.00
C LYS A 325 31.95 8.25 1.76
N TRP A 326 30.80 8.91 1.87
CA TRP A 326 30.26 9.75 0.81
C TRP A 326 30.99 11.10 0.74
N ASP A 327 31.22 11.77 1.87
CA ASP A 327 31.94 13.06 1.94
C ASP A 327 33.35 12.94 1.31
N ARG A 328 34.06 11.84 1.59
CA ARG A 328 35.36 11.52 0.95
C ARG A 328 35.28 11.26 -0.55
N ILE A 329 34.16 10.74 -1.06
CA ILE A 329 33.93 10.55 -2.50
C ILE A 329 33.61 11.90 -3.17
N GLU A 330 32.81 12.75 -2.52
CA GLU A 330 32.44 14.07 -3.02
C GLU A 330 33.65 15.01 -3.08
N MET A 331 34.47 15.06 -2.02
CA MET A 331 35.74 15.79 -2.02
C MET A 331 36.71 15.29 -3.11
N ALA A 332 36.76 13.98 -3.36
CA ALA A 332 37.58 13.41 -4.43
C ALA A 332 37.04 13.78 -5.84
N ALA A 333 35.72 13.79 -6.03
CA ALA A 333 35.09 14.21 -7.28
C ALA A 333 35.30 15.71 -7.54
N ALA A 334 35.10 16.57 -6.54
CA ALA A 334 35.37 18.00 -6.63
C ALA A 334 36.87 18.30 -6.88
N GLY A 335 37.77 17.53 -6.26
CA GLY A 335 39.22 17.62 -6.50
C GLY A 335 39.61 17.22 -7.93
N ALA A 336 38.99 16.16 -8.47
CA ALA A 336 39.17 15.71 -9.86
C ALA A 336 38.52 16.66 -10.88
N ALA A 337 37.53 17.46 -10.49
CA ALA A 337 36.86 18.44 -11.33
C ALA A 337 37.69 19.71 -11.60
N LYS A 338 38.97 19.79 -11.19
CA LYS A 338 39.91 20.78 -11.71
C LYS A 338 40.27 20.45 -13.16
N PRO A 339 39.86 21.24 -14.16
CA PRO A 339 40.25 20.98 -15.54
C PRO A 339 41.75 21.28 -15.69
N GLN A 340 42.56 20.23 -15.75
CA GLN A 340 43.82 20.29 -16.50
C GLN A 340 43.46 20.45 -17.97
N PHE A 341 43.22 21.69 -18.38
CA PHE A 341 43.17 22.08 -19.78
C PHE A 341 44.55 21.82 -20.39
N LEU A 342 44.74 20.61 -20.89
CA LEU A 342 45.74 20.30 -21.92
C LEU A 342 45.53 21.31 -23.04
N GLN A 343 46.46 22.25 -23.17
CA GLN A 343 46.41 23.25 -24.24
C GLN A 343 46.43 22.55 -25.59
N PRO A 344 45.44 22.76 -26.47
CA PRO A 344 45.51 22.31 -27.87
C PRO A 344 46.39 23.27 -28.70
N GLN A 345 47.56 23.66 -28.16
CA GLN A 345 48.60 24.29 -28.97
C GLN A 345 49.27 23.20 -29.84
N HIS A 346 49.81 23.61 -30.99
CA HIS A 346 50.63 22.82 -31.93
C HIS A 346 49.96 21.81 -32.90
N PHE A 347 48.62 21.74 -33.05
CA PHE A 347 48.01 20.91 -34.12
C PHE A 347 47.04 21.59 -35.10
N LEU A 348 46.68 22.87 -34.92
CA LEU A 348 45.84 23.62 -35.87
C LEU A 348 46.55 24.74 -36.64
N CYS A 349 47.78 25.12 -36.24
CA CYS A 349 48.51 26.23 -36.87
C CYS A 349 49.27 25.81 -38.14
N SER A 350 49.69 24.54 -38.24
CA SER A 350 50.43 23.99 -39.38
C SER A 350 49.59 23.82 -40.65
N LEU A 351 48.27 23.66 -40.53
CA LEU A 351 47.37 23.48 -41.68
C LEU A 351 46.97 24.82 -42.32
N LEU A 352 46.82 25.88 -41.52
CA LEU A 352 46.42 27.21 -42.00
C LEU A 352 47.55 27.94 -42.73
N ALA A 353 48.81 27.59 -42.46
CA ALA A 353 49.96 28.10 -43.22
C ALA A 353 50.01 27.61 -44.68
N PHE A 354 49.32 26.51 -45.01
CA PHE A 354 49.39 25.86 -46.33
C PHE A 354 48.40 26.41 -47.37
N LEU A 355 47.48 27.31 -46.98
CA LEU A 355 46.40 27.82 -47.83
C LEU A 355 46.53 29.30 -48.24
N GLY A 356 47.68 29.93 -47.97
CA GLY A 356 48.11 31.18 -48.66
C GLY A 356 47.28 32.45 -48.47
N LEU A 357 46.18 32.42 -47.71
CA LEU A 357 45.24 33.54 -47.57
C LEU A 357 45.55 34.42 -46.35
N VAL A 358 46.58 35.26 -46.49
CA VAL A 358 46.82 36.39 -45.58
C VAL A 358 46.65 37.72 -46.33
N SER A 359 45.56 38.42 -46.04
CA SER A 359 45.37 39.84 -46.38
C SER A 359 44.74 40.55 -45.18
N TYR A 360 45.58 40.79 -44.18
CA TYR A 360 45.38 41.76 -43.11
C TYR A 360 45.95 43.12 -43.59
N PRO A 361 45.43 44.29 -43.15
CA PRO A 361 45.63 44.68 -41.74
C PRO A 361 44.57 45.57 -41.05
N LEU A 362 44.69 45.60 -39.71
CA LEU A 362 44.40 46.73 -38.81
C LEU A 362 43.00 47.37 -38.80
N LYS A 363 42.23 47.05 -37.74
CA LYS A 363 42.20 47.91 -36.54
C LYS A 363 41.68 47.17 -35.29
N LYS A 364 42.24 47.51 -34.13
CA LYS A 364 41.67 47.20 -32.79
C LYS A 364 40.79 48.38 -32.36
N VAL A 365 39.76 48.13 -31.54
CA VAL A 365 39.46 48.89 -30.29
C VAL A 365 38.35 48.18 -29.49
N TYR A 366 38.36 48.41 -28.17
CA TYR A 366 37.56 47.72 -27.16
C TYR A 366 36.14 48.25 -26.99
N TYR A 367 35.22 47.36 -26.62
CA TYR A 367 34.35 47.52 -25.43
C TYR A 367 34.13 46.14 -24.78
N LYS A 368 33.75 45.99 -23.50
CA LYS A 368 34.12 46.70 -22.25
C LYS A 368 33.54 45.87 -21.09
N LEU A 369 34.31 44.92 -20.54
CA LEU A 369 34.01 44.32 -19.23
C LEU A 369 34.99 44.89 -18.21
N SER A 370 34.70 46.12 -17.80
CA SER A 370 35.48 46.83 -16.77
C SER A 370 35.13 46.30 -15.39
N SER A 371 36.11 45.71 -14.71
CA SER A 371 36.04 45.53 -13.26
C SER A 371 36.14 46.89 -12.56
N LEU A 372 35.47 47.01 -11.41
CA LEU A 372 35.77 47.94 -10.31
C LEU A 372 34.97 47.41 -9.09
N ARG A 373 35.42 47.50 -7.85
CA ARG A 373 36.62 48.18 -7.31
C ARG A 373 37.20 47.36 -6.14
N CYS A 374 38.52 47.39 -5.95
CA CYS A 374 39.20 46.81 -4.80
C CYS A 374 39.48 47.86 -3.69
N ASN A 375 39.87 47.37 -2.52
CA ASN A 375 40.55 48.09 -1.43
C ASN A 375 39.76 49.17 -0.67
N GLY A 376 39.36 48.83 0.55
CA GLY A 376 39.56 49.71 1.70
C GLY A 376 40.58 49.03 2.62
N ALA A 377 41.74 49.64 2.85
CA ALA A 377 42.78 49.07 3.70
C ALA A 377 42.80 49.78 5.06
N LYS A 378 42.88 49.02 6.15
CA LYS A 378 43.49 49.49 7.39
C LYS A 378 44.21 48.33 8.08
N ILE A 379 45.48 48.55 8.39
CA ILE A 379 46.30 47.71 9.26
C ILE A 379 46.20 48.30 10.66
N ASP A 380 46.08 47.47 11.69
CA ASP A 380 46.54 47.77 13.06
C ASP A 380 46.81 46.43 13.80
N ASN A 381 47.94 46.35 14.52
CA ASN A 381 48.39 45.32 15.50
C ASN A 381 48.36 43.80 15.17
N CYS A 382 49.54 43.30 14.75
CA CYS A 382 50.46 42.38 15.45
C CYS A 382 50.01 41.37 16.54
N ASN A 383 50.92 40.38 16.72
CA ASN A 383 51.02 39.32 17.75
C ASN A 383 50.19 38.03 17.48
N ASP A 384 50.74 36.80 17.56
CA ASP A 384 52.16 36.44 17.69
C ASP A 384 52.51 34.99 17.24
N VAL A 385 53.81 34.74 17.08
CA VAL A 385 54.60 33.49 17.21
C VAL A 385 53.78 32.18 17.43
N LEU A 386 53.67 31.28 16.45
CA LEU A 386 54.64 30.22 16.07
C LEU A 386 54.94 29.14 17.14
N VAL A 387 54.57 27.89 16.84
CA VAL A 387 55.29 26.67 17.29
C VAL A 387 55.44 25.72 16.08
N THR A 388 56.57 25.02 15.99
CA THR A 388 56.96 24.19 14.83
C THR A 388 57.35 22.75 15.22
N SER A 389 57.62 21.94 14.18
CA SER A 389 58.25 20.60 14.20
C SER A 389 57.28 19.41 14.31
N ARG A 390 57.24 18.38 13.45
CA ARG A 390 58.17 17.77 12.44
C ARG A 390 59.12 16.71 13.00
N LYS A 391 58.86 15.43 12.67
CA LYS A 391 59.77 14.35 12.18
C LYS A 391 58.97 13.03 12.13
N ASP A 392 58.90 12.34 10.98
CA ASP A 392 59.85 11.33 10.46
C ASP A 392 59.92 10.09 11.38
N ARG A 393 59.74 8.83 10.92
CA ARG A 393 60.21 8.22 9.66
C ARG A 393 59.40 6.96 9.25
N ALA A 394 59.68 6.41 8.07
CA ALA A 394 59.16 5.12 7.56
C ALA A 394 60.28 4.27 6.90
N LEU A 395 59.90 3.13 6.27
CA LEU A 395 60.73 2.20 5.45
C LEU A 395 61.67 1.27 6.27
N LEU A 396 61.94 -0.02 5.92
CA LEU A 396 61.62 -0.95 4.79
C LEU A 396 61.28 -2.35 5.40
N SER A 397 60.78 -3.44 4.75
CA SER A 397 60.14 -3.80 3.44
C SER A 397 59.58 -5.27 3.59
N GLN A 398 59.23 -6.16 2.64
CA GLN A 398 59.31 -6.29 1.16
C GLN A 398 58.35 -7.44 0.66
N ILE A 399 58.56 -7.95 -0.58
CA ILE A 399 58.00 -9.18 -1.23
C ILE A 399 56.50 -9.11 -1.68
N VAL A 400 56.00 -9.23 -2.94
CA VAL A 400 56.38 -9.83 -4.28
C VAL A 400 55.73 -11.23 -4.50
N ARG A 401 54.96 -11.58 -5.57
CA ARG A 401 54.64 -10.97 -6.89
C ARG A 401 53.31 -11.52 -7.54
N GLY A 402 52.32 -10.66 -7.84
CA GLY A 402 51.21 -10.93 -8.81
C GLY A 402 50.19 -12.06 -8.47
N GLY A 403 49.11 -12.29 -9.25
CA GLY A 403 48.53 -11.48 -10.33
C GLY A 403 47.49 -12.19 -11.24
N ARG A 404 46.27 -11.63 -11.33
CA ARG A 404 45.04 -12.03 -12.10
C ARG A 404 43.99 -12.85 -11.33
N GLY A 405 42.71 -12.51 -11.54
CA GLY A 405 41.55 -13.19 -10.95
C GLY A 405 40.36 -12.27 -10.62
N ILE A 406 39.82 -11.51 -11.58
CA ILE A 406 38.62 -10.68 -11.35
C ILE A 406 37.35 -11.47 -11.73
N GLN A 407 36.39 -11.56 -10.81
CA GLN A 407 34.98 -11.64 -11.19
C GLN A 407 34.10 -10.86 -10.20
N CYS A 408 32.92 -10.45 -10.67
CA CYS A 408 32.20 -9.30 -10.12
C CYS A 408 30.93 -9.73 -9.35
N LEU A 409 30.69 -9.12 -8.18
CA LEU A 409 29.38 -9.09 -7.54
C LEU A 409 29.10 -7.68 -7.00
N ILE A 410 28.16 -6.98 -7.64
CA ILE A 410 27.72 -5.63 -7.25
C ILE A 410 26.51 -5.77 -6.32
N ALA A 411 26.72 -5.54 -5.02
CA ALA A 411 25.63 -5.28 -4.09
C ALA A 411 25.30 -3.77 -4.10
N ARG A 412 24.04 -3.43 -4.39
CA ARG A 412 23.58 -2.04 -4.48
C ARG A 412 23.66 -1.33 -3.12
N ARG A 413 24.13 -0.08 -3.11
CA ARG A 413 23.88 0.86 -2.01
C ARG A 413 22.42 1.33 -2.07
N VAL A 414 21.74 1.30 -0.93
CA VAL A 414 20.63 2.22 -0.65
C VAL A 414 21.24 3.40 0.11
N SER A 415 20.95 4.63 -0.31
CA SER A 415 21.31 5.84 0.43
C SER A 415 20.07 6.40 1.11
N THR A 416 20.02 6.28 2.44
CA THR A 416 19.18 7.17 3.26
C THR A 416 19.70 8.59 3.11
N ILE A 417 18.81 9.55 2.87
CA ILE A 417 19.10 10.98 3.02
C ILE A 417 18.52 11.39 4.37
N CYS A 418 19.38 11.59 5.36
CA CYS A 418 18.99 12.12 6.66
C CYS A 418 19.29 13.62 6.70
N ALA A 419 18.24 14.43 6.82
CA ALA A 419 18.37 15.84 7.15
C ALA A 419 18.81 15.96 8.62
N ALA A 420 19.93 16.64 8.86
CA ALA A 420 20.36 16.98 10.22
C ALA A 420 19.65 18.26 10.67
N PHE A 421 19.07 18.24 11.86
CA PHE A 421 18.73 19.45 12.60
C PHE A 421 19.68 19.57 13.80
N VAL A 422 20.06 20.79 14.15
CA VAL A 422 21.00 21.06 15.24
C VAL A 422 20.22 21.53 16.47
N GLU A 423 20.61 20.98 17.61
CA GLU A 423 20.05 21.28 18.93
C GLU A 423 20.49 22.69 19.39
N GLY A 424 19.57 23.42 20.03
CA GLY A 424 19.80 24.82 20.45
C GLY A 424 18.89 25.17 21.63
N ASP A 425 19.48 25.71 22.69
CA ASP A 425 18.90 25.73 24.03
C ASP A 425 17.84 26.83 24.25
N HIS A 426 17.05 26.68 25.32
CA HIS A 426 15.95 27.59 25.67
C HIS A 426 16.43 29.00 26.02
N HIS A 427 15.80 30.03 25.43
CA HIS A 427 15.54 31.33 26.08
C HIS A 427 14.18 31.90 25.61
N GLN A 428 13.42 32.51 26.51
CA GLN A 428 12.13 33.15 26.19
C GLN A 428 12.32 34.49 25.49
N LEU A 429 11.71 34.67 24.33
CA LEU A 429 11.35 35.98 23.79
C LEU A 429 9.95 35.93 23.17
N ARG A 430 9.18 36.99 23.38
CA ARG A 430 7.78 37.15 23.00
C ARG A 430 7.69 38.39 22.12
N ILE A 431 7.33 38.23 20.84
CA ILE A 431 6.90 39.30 19.94
C ILE A 431 5.98 38.71 18.84
N ASP A 432 4.88 39.43 18.65
CA ASP A 432 3.79 39.48 17.67
C ASP A 432 3.78 38.60 16.39
N ASP A 433 2.55 38.25 15.99
CA ASP A 433 2.18 37.75 14.66
C ASP A 433 2.36 38.83 13.58
N ASP A 434 3.14 38.55 12.54
CA ASP A 434 2.91 39.14 11.21
C ASP A 434 3.53 38.25 10.11
N SER A 435 2.71 37.72 9.19
CA SER A 435 3.15 36.72 8.19
C SER A 435 2.95 37.20 6.75
N PRO A 436 4.02 37.37 5.95
CA PRO A 436 3.89 37.68 4.53
C PRO A 436 3.63 36.41 3.70
N HIS A 437 2.61 36.45 2.84
CA HIS A 437 2.24 35.32 1.96
C HIS A 437 3.35 34.91 0.98
N GLU A 438 3.64 33.61 0.86
CA GLU A 438 4.42 33.07 -0.27
C GLU A 438 3.63 33.12 -1.59
N PRO A 439 4.28 33.39 -2.74
CA PRO A 439 3.60 33.46 -4.04
C PRO A 439 3.30 32.08 -4.64
N TYR A 440 2.06 31.89 -5.08
CA TYR A 440 1.43 30.65 -5.59
C TYR A 440 2.19 29.88 -6.69
N PHE A 441 3.09 30.53 -7.44
CA PHE A 441 3.90 29.86 -8.46
C PHE A 441 5.01 28.98 -7.87
N LEU A 442 5.47 29.27 -6.65
CA LEU A 442 6.63 28.59 -6.05
C LEU A 442 6.25 27.19 -5.54
N SER A 443 5.04 27.01 -5.01
CA SER A 443 4.47 25.69 -4.68
C SER A 443 4.27 24.83 -5.94
N LEU A 444 3.67 25.40 -6.99
CA LEU A 444 3.32 24.68 -8.23
C LEU A 444 4.56 24.11 -8.94
N VAL A 445 5.67 24.86 -8.98
CA VAL A 445 6.96 24.34 -9.49
C VAL A 445 7.56 23.27 -8.57
N LYS A 446 7.45 23.46 -7.25
CA LYS A 446 7.98 22.53 -6.23
C LYS A 446 7.26 21.17 -6.27
N GLU A 447 5.94 21.16 -6.46
CA GLU A 447 5.14 19.95 -6.67
C GLU A 447 5.45 19.28 -8.01
N ALA A 448 5.60 20.03 -9.10
CA ALA A 448 5.98 19.45 -10.40
C ALA A 448 7.35 18.74 -10.34
N VAL A 449 8.33 19.31 -9.63
CA VAL A 449 9.64 18.70 -9.38
C VAL A 449 9.53 17.46 -8.48
N TRP A 450 8.67 17.49 -7.46
CA TRP A 450 8.41 16.34 -6.58
C TRP A 450 7.75 15.19 -7.34
N GLY A 451 6.74 15.49 -8.16
CA GLY A 451 6.04 14.54 -9.01
C GLY A 451 6.96 13.86 -10.01
N LEU A 452 7.77 14.63 -10.75
CA LEU A 452 8.77 14.10 -11.68
C LEU A 452 9.84 13.24 -10.96
N SER A 453 10.31 13.66 -9.78
CA SER A 453 11.27 12.87 -8.99
C SER A 453 10.66 11.54 -8.54
N SER A 454 9.41 11.55 -8.09
CA SER A 454 8.67 10.36 -7.66
C SER A 454 8.42 9.39 -8.82
N LEU A 455 8.08 9.91 -10.00
CA LEU A 455 7.93 9.12 -11.23
C LEU A 455 9.26 8.48 -11.67
N PHE A 456 10.37 9.20 -11.53
CA PHE A 456 11.71 8.68 -11.86
C PHE A 456 12.13 7.56 -10.89
N VAL A 457 11.88 7.72 -9.58
CA VAL A 457 12.11 6.65 -8.58
C VAL A 457 11.24 5.42 -8.90
N PHE A 458 9.94 5.61 -9.14
CA PHE A 458 9.01 4.52 -9.49
C PHE A 458 9.47 3.72 -10.73
N LEU A 459 10.01 4.39 -11.76
CA LEU A 459 10.55 3.74 -12.96
C LEU A 459 11.86 2.97 -12.70
N VAL A 460 12.68 3.41 -11.74
CA VAL A 460 13.91 2.72 -11.30
C VAL A 460 13.60 1.48 -10.43
N GLU A 461 12.49 1.49 -9.70
CA GLU A 461 12.05 0.42 -8.81
C GLU A 461 11.42 -0.81 -9.52
N GLN A 462 11.26 -0.77 -10.86
CA GLN A 462 10.51 -1.77 -11.67
C GLN A 462 11.38 -2.66 -12.60
N PRO A 463 12.38 -3.42 -12.10
CA PRO A 463 13.34 -4.14 -12.95
C PRO A 463 12.80 -5.39 -13.67
N SER A 464 11.60 -5.87 -13.34
CA SER A 464 11.05 -7.14 -13.84
C SER A 464 10.05 -6.99 -15.00
N GLN A 465 9.21 -5.95 -14.98
CA GLN A 465 8.17 -5.70 -16.00
C GLN A 465 8.77 -5.26 -17.35
N LEU A 466 9.86 -4.49 -17.33
CA LEU A 466 10.45 -3.86 -18.52
C LEU A 466 11.06 -4.85 -19.54
N LYS A 467 11.20 -6.14 -19.21
CA LYS A 467 11.73 -7.17 -20.13
C LYS A 467 10.81 -7.48 -21.33
N TYR A 468 9.52 -7.16 -21.25
CA TYR A 468 8.55 -7.43 -22.32
C TYR A 468 8.18 -6.19 -23.14
N ILE A 469 8.66 -4.99 -22.76
CA ILE A 469 8.42 -3.77 -23.53
C ILE A 469 9.40 -3.71 -24.69
N LYS A 470 8.86 -3.82 -25.90
CA LYS A 470 9.61 -3.68 -27.15
C LYS A 470 9.95 -2.21 -27.36
N TRP A 471 11.06 -1.75 -26.76
CA TRP A 471 11.48 -0.35 -26.81
C TRP A 471 11.49 0.18 -28.25
N PRO A 472 10.81 1.32 -28.54
CA PRO A 472 10.93 1.96 -29.83
C PRO A 472 12.39 2.34 -30.09
N SER A 473 12.84 2.18 -31.33
CA SER A 473 14.22 2.51 -31.70
C SER A 473 14.57 3.95 -31.31
N PHE A 474 15.84 4.21 -31.00
CA PHE A 474 16.32 5.57 -30.69
C PHE A 474 15.89 6.60 -31.75
N ARG A 475 15.87 6.21 -33.03
CA ARG A 475 15.44 7.04 -34.16
C ARG A 475 13.94 7.36 -34.15
N SER A 476 13.09 6.48 -33.61
CA SER A 476 11.65 6.77 -33.40
C SER A 476 11.44 7.67 -32.18
N THR A 477 12.12 7.42 -31.06
CA THR A 477 12.01 8.24 -29.85
C THR A 477 12.50 9.67 -30.08
N LEU A 478 13.60 9.84 -30.81
CA LEU A 478 14.10 11.15 -31.23
C LEU A 478 13.08 11.88 -32.12
N LYS A 479 12.44 11.17 -33.06
CA LYS A 479 11.39 11.74 -33.93
C LYS A 479 10.17 12.22 -33.14
N THR A 480 9.64 11.42 -32.22
CA THR A 480 8.50 11.85 -31.38
C THR A 480 8.89 13.01 -30.48
N ALA A 481 10.09 13.00 -29.87
CA ALA A 481 10.58 14.13 -29.06
C ALA A 481 10.73 15.43 -29.86
N THR A 482 11.20 15.37 -31.11
CA THR A 482 11.22 16.56 -31.99
C THR A 482 9.82 17.01 -32.39
N LEU A 483 8.87 16.09 -32.60
CA LEU A 483 7.49 16.42 -32.95
C LEU A 483 6.73 17.06 -31.78
N THR A 484 6.90 16.59 -30.55
CA THR A 484 6.30 17.21 -29.37
C THR A 484 6.90 18.57 -29.07
N LEU A 485 8.21 18.75 -29.23
CA LEU A 485 8.84 20.08 -29.11
C LEU A 485 8.30 21.07 -30.15
N VAL A 486 8.16 20.68 -31.41
CA VAL A 486 7.58 21.52 -32.46
C VAL A 486 6.11 21.84 -32.16
N LEU A 487 5.31 20.87 -31.71
CA LEU A 487 3.92 21.11 -31.29
C LEU A 487 3.82 22.08 -30.12
N VAL A 488 4.67 21.95 -29.09
CA VAL A 488 4.69 22.86 -27.93
C VAL A 488 5.07 24.28 -28.36
N VAL A 489 6.07 24.45 -29.24
CA VAL A 489 6.44 25.76 -29.77
C VAL A 489 5.30 26.38 -30.59
N LEU A 490 4.65 25.62 -31.46
CA LEU A 490 3.48 26.09 -32.22
C LEU A 490 2.31 26.50 -31.31
N LEU A 491 2.07 25.75 -30.23
CA LEU A 491 0.99 26.02 -29.28
C LEU A 491 1.28 27.26 -28.42
N ILE A 492 2.54 27.48 -28.00
CA ILE A 492 2.98 28.72 -27.36
C ILE A 492 2.79 29.92 -28.30
N VAL A 493 3.18 29.80 -29.57
CA VAL A 493 3.00 30.88 -30.57
C VAL A 493 1.51 31.17 -30.76
N ALA A 494 0.66 30.14 -30.91
CA ALA A 494 -0.78 30.30 -31.04
C ALA A 494 -1.39 31.03 -29.83
N LEU A 495 -1.04 30.62 -28.59
CA LEU A 495 -1.52 31.26 -27.37
C LEU A 495 -1.09 32.73 -27.29
N SER A 496 0.19 33.05 -27.58
CA SER A 496 0.67 34.43 -27.60
C SER A 496 -0.03 35.29 -28.66
N SER A 497 -0.39 34.70 -29.82
CA SER A 497 -1.19 35.37 -30.84
C SER A 497 -2.63 35.61 -30.40
N THR A 498 -3.26 34.68 -29.70
CA THR A 498 -4.62 34.89 -29.15
C THR A 498 -4.66 35.93 -28.04
N ASP A 499 -3.64 35.96 -27.18
CA ASP A 499 -3.53 36.94 -26.09
C ASP A 499 -3.28 38.36 -26.62
N SER A 500 -2.43 38.50 -27.65
CA SER A 500 -2.24 39.75 -28.39
C SER A 500 -3.51 40.21 -29.12
N ALA A 501 -4.25 39.30 -29.75
CA ALA A 501 -5.52 39.61 -30.41
C ALA A 501 -6.63 40.01 -29.42
N LEU A 502 -6.73 39.32 -28.28
CA LEU A 502 -7.63 39.69 -27.17
C LEU A 502 -7.28 41.08 -26.63
N SER A 503 -6.00 41.34 -26.35
CA SER A 503 -5.52 42.65 -25.91
C SER A 503 -5.85 43.78 -26.90
N TYR A 504 -5.70 43.52 -28.20
CA TYR A 504 -6.08 44.46 -29.25
C TYR A 504 -7.59 44.72 -29.30
N LEU A 505 -8.42 43.67 -29.20
CA LEU A 505 -9.88 43.80 -29.14
C LEU A 505 -10.33 44.55 -27.89
N LEU A 506 -9.71 44.31 -26.74
CA LEU A 506 -10.01 45.00 -25.48
C LEU A 506 -9.68 46.50 -25.58
N ALA A 507 -8.54 46.84 -26.19
CA ALA A 507 -8.16 48.23 -26.50
C ALA A 507 -9.10 48.88 -27.54
N LEU A 508 -9.61 48.12 -28.52
CA LEU A 508 -10.57 48.60 -29.52
C LEU A 508 -11.96 48.87 -28.90
N ILE A 509 -12.39 48.03 -27.95
CA ILE A 509 -13.64 48.19 -27.20
C ILE A 509 -13.54 49.42 -26.28
N LEU A 510 -12.44 49.55 -25.53
CA LEU A 510 -12.19 50.73 -24.68
C LEU A 510 -12.17 52.05 -25.48
N ARG A 511 -11.70 52.02 -26.74
CA ARG A 511 -11.76 53.15 -27.68
C ARG A 511 -13.12 53.39 -28.35
N ARG A 512 -14.15 52.59 -28.04
CA ARG A 512 -15.55 52.78 -28.46
C ARG A 512 -16.48 53.12 -27.29
N THR A 513 -15.98 53.08 -26.06
CA THR A 513 -16.70 53.46 -24.83
C THR A 513 -16.21 54.79 -24.24
N LEU A 514 -15.48 55.57 -25.06
CA LEU A 514 -14.98 56.94 -24.85
C LEU A 514 -15.27 57.75 -26.11
#